data_AF-A0A9E3AUK0-F1
#
_entry.id   AF-A0A9E3AUK0-F1
#
_cell.length_a   1.000
_cell.length_b   1.000
_cell.length_c   1.000
_cell.angle_alpha   90.00
_cell.angle_beta   90.00
_cell.angle_gamma   90.00
#
_symmetry.space_group_name_H-M   'P 1'
#
loop_
_entity.id
_entity.type
_entity.pdbx_description
1 polymer ?
#
loop_
_entity_poly.entity_id
_entity_poly.type
_entity_poly.pdbx_seq_one_letter_code
_entity_poly.pdbx_strand_id
1 'polypeptide(L)' 'MDEDAFAMLAQIDQGADVRAQLRTRWLQALKAIRWIVETDKGLHLTTAGREALRDFKVGRR' A
#
# COMPACT_ATOMS: atom_id res chain seq x y z
N MET A 1 -1.49 12.83 7.75
CA MET A 1 -2.25 12.37 6.56
C MET A 1 -1.46 11.32 5.78
N ASP A 2 -0.14 11.41 5.71
CA ASP A 2 0.71 10.45 4.99
C ASP A 2 0.88 9.10 5.71
N GLU A 3 0.84 9.10 7.05
CA GLU A 3 1.00 7.87 7.84
C GLU A 3 -0.03 6.79 7.53
N ASP A 4 -1.28 7.17 7.26
CA ASP A 4 -2.36 6.22 6.94
C ASP A 4 -2.09 5.49 5.61
N ALA A 5 -1.54 6.20 4.62
CA ALA A 5 -1.23 5.63 3.31
C ALA A 5 -0.04 4.65 3.39
N PHE A 6 0.99 4.97 4.17
CA PHE A 6 2.13 4.06 4.36
C PHE A 6 1.79 2.87 5.28
N ALA A 7 0.95 3.08 6.29
CA ALA A 7 0.43 1.98 7.12
C ALA A 7 -0.37 0.98 6.27
N MET A 8 -1.16 1.47 5.30
CA MET A 8 -1.87 0.64 4.33
C MET A 8 -0.91 -0.19 3.46
N LEU A 9 0.14 0.44 2.91
CA LEU A 9 1.14 -0.30 2.12
C LEU A 9 1.80 -1.40 2.96
N ALA A 10 2.11 -1.13 4.23
CA ALA A 10 2.69 -2.11 5.14
C ALA A 10 1.74 -3.29 5.45
N GLN A 11 0.44 -3.05 5.57
CA GLN A 11 -0.55 -4.10 5.75
C GLN A 11 -0.69 -4.98 4.50
N ILE A 12 -0.69 -4.39 3.31
CA ILE A 12 -0.70 -5.13 2.03
C ILE A 12 0.57 -5.98 1.88
N ASP A 13 1.74 -5.43 2.24
CA ASP A 13 3.03 -6.16 2.24
C ASP A 13 2.99 -7.40 3.13
N GLN A 14 2.27 -7.33 4.26
CA GLN A 14 2.08 -8.43 5.21
C GLN A 14 0.99 -9.43 4.80
N GLY A 15 0.34 -9.23 3.65
CA GLY A 15 -0.75 -10.09 3.17
C GLY A 15 -2.08 -9.91 3.92
N ALA A 16 -2.26 -8.78 4.61
CA ALA A 16 -3.53 -8.49 5.28
C ALA A 16 -4.61 -8.12 4.25
N ASP A 17 -5.83 -8.66 4.43
CA ASP A 17 -6.99 -8.22 3.66
C ASP A 17 -7.48 -6.88 4.20
N VAL A 18 -6.93 -5.81 3.63
CA VAL A 18 -7.23 -4.43 4.01
C VAL A 18 -8.56 -3.92 3.46
N ARG A 19 -9.28 -4.70 2.63
CA ARG A 19 -10.53 -4.26 1.97
C ARG A 19 -11.58 -3.76 2.96
N ALA A 20 -11.66 -4.34 4.16
CA ALA A 20 -12.62 -3.97 5.21
C ALA A 20 -12.24 -2.72 6.02
N GLN A 21 -10.97 -2.33 6.05
CA GLN A 21 -10.48 -1.19 6.86
C GLN A 21 -10.30 0.10 6.04
N LEU A 22 -10.54 0.06 4.72
CA LEU A 22 -10.06 1.10 3.84
C LEU A 22 -11.05 2.23 3.57
N ARG A 23 -10.60 3.44 3.87
CA ARG A 23 -11.08 4.66 3.19
C ARG A 23 -10.84 4.48 1.69
N THR A 24 -11.92 4.29 0.92
CA THR A 24 -11.94 4.03 -0.53
C THR A 24 -10.99 4.91 -1.34
N ARG A 25 -10.76 6.15 -0.89
CA ARG A 25 -9.87 7.13 -1.53
C ARG A 25 -8.40 6.70 -1.65
N TRP A 26 -7.82 6.09 -0.61
CA TRP A 26 -6.39 5.72 -0.65
C TRP A 26 -6.13 4.50 -1.51
N LEU A 27 -7.03 3.52 -1.48
CA LEU A 27 -6.97 2.36 -2.39
C LEU A 27 -7.01 2.80 -3.85
N GLN A 28 -7.91 3.72 -4.20
CA GLN A 28 -8.02 4.25 -5.55
C GLN A 28 -6.77 5.05 -5.95
N ALA A 29 -6.23 5.87 -5.06
CA ALA A 29 -4.99 6.62 -5.31
C ALA A 29 -3.79 5.69 -5.55
N LEU A 30 -3.60 4.66 -4.72
CA LEU A 30 -2.50 3.70 -4.86
C LEU A 30 -2.61 2.84 -6.13
N LYS A 31 -3.84 2.48 -6.53
CA LYS A 31 -4.09 1.84 -7.84
C LYS A 31 -3.76 2.79 -8.99
N ALA A 32 -4.18 4.06 -8.90
CA ALA A 32 -3.95 5.05 -9.95
C ALA A 32 -2.45 5.29 -10.21
N ILE A 33 -1.62 5.33 -9.17
CA ILE A 33 -0.16 5.47 -9.29
C ILE A 33 0.57 4.13 -9.47
N ARG A 34 -0.16 3.02 -9.64
CA ARG A 34 0.36 1.66 -9.88
C ARG A 34 1.29 1.14 -8.77
N TRP A 35 1.09 1.55 -7.53
CA TRP A 35 1.84 1.02 -6.38
C TRP A 35 1.26 -0.30 -5.85
N ILE A 36 -0.02 -0.56 -6.13
CA ILE A 36 -0.69 -1.82 -5.83
C ILE A 36 -1.37 -2.38 -7.07
N VAL A 37 -1.48 -3.69 -7.12
CA VAL A 37 -2.28 -4.44 -8.10
C VAL A 37 -3.24 -5.36 -7.37
N GLU A 38 -4.38 -5.63 -7.99
CA GLU A 38 -5.34 -6.61 -7.51
C GLU A 38 -5.23 -7.87 -8.36
N THR A 39 -5.05 -9.01 -7.70
CA THR A 39 -4.99 -10.33 -8.33
C THR A 39 -6.05 -11.23 -7.71
N ASP A 40 -6.23 -12.43 -8.25
CA ASP A 40 -7.14 -13.45 -7.70
C ASP A 40 -6.77 -13.87 -6.26
N LYS A 41 -5.53 -13.58 -5.84
CA LYS A 41 -5.00 -13.85 -4.48
C LYS A 41 -5.12 -12.66 -3.53
N GLY A 42 -5.65 -11.53 -4.00
CA GLY A 42 -5.80 -10.29 -3.22
C GLY A 42 -4.94 -9.14 -3.75
N LEU A 43 -4.78 -8.13 -2.89
CA LEU A 43 -3.98 -6.94 -3.18
C LEU A 43 -2.50 -7.23 -2.96
N HIS A 44 -1.66 -6.80 -3.89
CA HIS A 44 -0.21 -6.95 -3.82
C HIS A 44 0.49 -5.64 -4.15
N LEU A 45 1.63 -5.40 -3.52
CA LEU A 45 2.51 -4.30 -3.89
C LEU A 45 3.25 -4.58 -5.20
N THR A 46 3.36 -3.57 -6.05
CA THR A 46 4.28 -3.58 -7.18
C THR A 46 5.71 -3.30 -6.71
N THR A 47 6.68 -3.40 -7.62
CA THR A 47 8.07 -3.02 -7.32
C THR A 47 8.17 -1.57 -6.84
N ALA A 48 7.51 -0.64 -7.54
CA ALA A 48 7.49 0.78 -7.15
C ALA A 48 6.83 1.01 -5.78
N GLY A 49 5.74 0.29 -5.47
CA GLY A 49 5.10 0.38 -4.15
C GLY A 49 5.98 -0.13 -3.01
N ARG A 50 6.75 -1.20 -3.25
CA ARG A 50 7.73 -1.72 -2.28
C ARG A 50 8.90 -0.77 -2.06
N GLU A 51 9.41 -0.16 -3.11
CA GLU A 51 10.48 0.84 -3.03
C GLU A 51 10.03 2.06 -2.22
N ALA A 52 8.86 2.63 -2.53
CA ALA A 52 8.31 3.74 -1.77
C ALA A 52 8.10 3.42 -0.28
N LEU A 53 7.62 2.20 0.04
CA LEU A 53 7.48 1.75 1.41
C LEU A 53 8.84 1.62 2.12
N ARG A 54 9.88 1.16 1.42
CA ARG A 54 11.24 1.06 1.94
C ARG A 54 11.82 2.44 2.21
N ASP A 55 11.70 3.37 1.27
CA ASP A 55 12.21 4.74 1.40
C ASP A 55 11.57 5.46 2.57
N PHE A 56 10.26 5.29 2.74
CA PHE A 56 9.54 5.83 3.91
C PHE A 56 10.05 5.24 5.24
N LYS A 57 10.33 3.93 5.30
CA LYS A 57 10.89 3.29 6.51
C LYS A 57 12.31 3.78 6.84
N VAL A 58 13.11 4.07 5.82
CA VAL A 58 14.51 4.52 5.98
C VAL A 58 14.57 6.01 6.35
N GLY A 59 13.74 6.86 5.74
CA GLY A 59 13.70 8.31 6.00
C GLY A 59 13.13 8.71 7.37
N ARG A 60 12.67 7.74 8.17
CA ARG A 60 12.10 7.94 9.51
C ARG A 60 13.09 7.65 10.66
N ARG A 61 14.36 7.41 10.34
CA ARG A 61 15.46 7.20 11.30
C ARG A 61 16.19 8.49 11.65
#